data_AF-A0A914J8F4-F1
#
_entry.id   AF-A0A914J8F4-F1
#
_cell.length_a   1.000
_cell.length_b   1.000
_cell.length_c   1.000
_cell.angle_alpha   90.00
_cell.angle_beta   90.00
_cell.angle_gamma   90.00
#
_symmetry.space_group_name_H-M   'P 1'
#
loop_
_entity.id
_entity.type
_entity.pdbx_description
1 polymer ?
#
loop_
_entity_poly.entity_id
_entity_poly.type
_entity_poly.pdbx_seq_one_letter_code
_entity_poly.pdbx_strand_id
1 'polypeptide(L)'
;MAGMEMYEEWPILEFTDVRKGILSRFSADASDSVAHLLIREMVESLDKPQPSKISNEQEMEWMCQIINHAFSLSFVNQRDCETIHAAVRIYLNWMTAVTTNVHPACPQPLKDHPDRYFRRMLEAMRSVFVAREASEVENVGSKQAAEMKIILSRRMLVKIDSVLAGREFSNVG
;
A
#
# COMPACT_ATOMS: atom_id res chain seq x y z
N MET A 1 -21.90 20.17 24.13
CA MET A 1 -20.72 20.37 23.26
C MET A 1 -19.67 19.29 23.59
N ALA A 2 -19.95 18.02 23.28
CA ALA A 2 -19.13 16.87 23.71
C ALA A 2 -18.56 16.07 22.52
N GLY A 3 -18.46 16.70 21.34
CA GLY A 3 -18.06 16.03 20.09
C GLY A 3 -16.68 16.42 19.55
N MET A 4 -16.00 17.41 20.15
CA MET A 4 -14.67 17.86 19.70
C MET A 4 -13.52 17.21 20.48
N GLU A 5 -13.68 16.93 21.78
CA GLU A 5 -12.63 16.30 22.61
C GLU A 5 -12.23 14.91 22.10
N MET A 6 -13.16 14.16 21.50
CA MET A 6 -12.89 12.81 20.97
C MET A 6 -11.94 12.80 19.76
N TYR A 7 -11.77 13.94 19.06
CA TYR A 7 -10.83 14.06 17.94
C TYR A 7 -9.45 14.58 18.36
N GLU A 8 -9.31 15.13 19.57
CA GLU A 8 -8.03 15.67 20.06
C GLU A 8 -7.06 14.59 20.57
N GLU A 9 -7.55 13.39 20.90
CA GLU A 9 -6.72 12.27 21.35
C GLU A 9 -6.21 11.36 20.21
N TRP A 10 -6.56 11.67 18.95
CA TRP A 10 -6.06 10.86 17.84
C TRP A 10 -4.57 11.11 17.67
N PRO A 11 -3.72 10.07 17.77
CA PRO A 11 -2.31 10.24 17.59
C PRO A 11 -2.06 10.80 16.19
N ILE A 12 -1.34 11.92 16.14
CA ILE A 12 -0.86 12.49 14.88
C ILE A 12 -0.01 11.40 14.22
N LEU A 13 -0.47 10.89 13.09
CA LEU A 13 0.28 9.93 12.31
C LEU A 13 1.49 10.66 11.72
N GLU A 14 2.68 10.40 12.27
CA GLU A 14 3.92 10.87 11.67
C GLU A 14 4.19 10.11 10.38
N PHE A 15 4.29 10.86 9.29
CA PHE A 15 4.38 10.32 7.95
C PHE A 15 5.81 10.44 7.43
N THR A 16 6.51 9.31 7.35
CA THR A 16 7.83 9.22 6.72
C THR A 16 7.72 9.31 5.19
N ASP A 17 8.62 10.04 4.54
CA ASP A 17 8.73 10.08 3.08
C ASP A 17 9.18 8.72 2.54
N VAL A 18 8.20 7.85 2.27
CA VAL A 18 8.37 6.47 1.81
C VAL A 18 9.00 6.37 0.42
N ARG A 19 9.18 7.49 -0.28
CA ARG A 19 9.78 7.57 -1.63
C ARG A 19 11.31 7.54 -1.62
N LYS A 20 11.96 7.71 -0.47
CA LYS A 20 13.43 7.71 -0.35
C LYS A 20 13.96 6.35 0.12
N GLY A 21 13.94 5.38 -0.78
CA GLY A 21 14.55 4.06 -0.58
C GLY A 21 15.89 3.89 -1.30
N ILE A 22 16.51 2.70 -1.20
CA ILE A 22 17.77 2.38 -1.92
C ILE A 22 17.65 2.57 -3.43
N LEU A 23 16.44 2.38 -3.99
CA LEU A 23 16.13 2.57 -5.40
C LEU A 23 16.32 4.02 -5.88
N SER A 24 16.27 5.00 -4.98
CA SER A 24 16.58 6.40 -5.31
C SER A 24 18.07 6.64 -5.63
N ARG A 25 18.95 5.66 -5.35
CA ARG A 25 20.39 5.74 -5.65
C ARG A 25 20.76 5.22 -7.04
N PHE A 26 19.80 4.66 -7.77
CA PHE A 26 19.96 4.16 -9.13
C PHE A 26 19.21 5.03 -10.13
N SER A 27 19.45 4.82 -11.43
CA SER A 27 18.69 5.50 -12.50
C SER A 27 17.22 5.09 -12.46
N ALA A 28 16.32 6.02 -12.83
CA ALA A 28 14.87 5.77 -12.89
C ALA A 28 14.54 4.49 -13.68
N ASP A 29 15.09 4.33 -14.89
CA ASP A 29 14.86 3.14 -15.73
C ASP A 29 15.19 1.81 -15.03
N ALA A 30 16.27 1.78 -14.25
CA ALA A 30 16.70 0.58 -13.52
C ALA A 30 15.75 0.29 -12.35
N SER A 31 15.44 1.31 -11.56
CA SER A 31 14.55 1.21 -10.40
C SER A 31 13.12 0.83 -10.82
N ASP A 32 12.62 1.41 -11.90
CA ASP A 32 11.30 1.13 -12.45
C ASP A 32 11.25 -0.31 -12.99
N SER A 33 12.28 -0.74 -13.74
CA SER A 33 12.37 -2.11 -14.26
C SER A 33 12.38 -3.14 -13.13
N VAL A 34 13.13 -2.89 -12.06
CA VAL A 34 13.16 -3.76 -10.87
C VAL A 34 11.79 -3.81 -10.21
N ALA A 35 11.12 -2.66 -10.04
CA ALA A 35 9.79 -2.59 -9.46
C ALA A 35 8.76 -3.36 -10.30
N HIS A 36 8.73 -3.16 -11.62
CA HIS A 36 7.82 -3.89 -12.52
C HIS A 36 7.98 -5.40 -12.41
N LEU A 37 9.22 -5.90 -12.39
CA LEU A 37 9.50 -7.34 -12.36
C LEU A 37 9.09 -7.96 -11.02
N LEU A 38 9.51 -7.37 -9.91
CA LEU A 38 9.30 -7.94 -8.59
C LEU A 38 7.83 -7.82 -8.16
N ILE A 39 7.17 -6.69 -8.42
CA ILE A 39 5.75 -6.53 -8.10
C ILE A 39 4.89 -7.53 -8.87
N ARG A 40 5.23 -7.83 -10.12
CA ARG A 40 4.53 -8.86 -10.91
C ARG A 40 4.67 -10.23 -10.25
N GLU A 41 5.89 -10.64 -9.91
CA GLU A 41 6.15 -11.94 -9.25
C GLU A 41 5.44 -12.07 -7.89
N MET A 42 5.40 -10.98 -7.12
CA MET A 42 4.69 -10.93 -5.86
C MET A 42 3.17 -11.09 -6.03
N VAL A 43 2.57 -10.39 -7.00
CA VAL A 43 1.12 -10.50 -7.24
C VAL A 43 0.74 -11.89 -7.72
N GLU A 44 1.54 -12.52 -8.58
CA GLU A 44 1.33 -13.90 -9.00
C GLU A 44 1.33 -14.86 -7.80
N SER A 45 2.18 -14.59 -6.80
CA SER A 45 2.24 -15.33 -5.54
C SER A 45 1.02 -15.08 -4.63
N LEU A 46 0.32 -13.95 -4.77
CA LEU A 46 -0.96 -13.73 -4.09
C LEU A 46 -2.08 -14.55 -4.73
N ASP A 47 -2.12 -14.58 -6.07
CA ASP A 47 -3.17 -15.24 -6.84
C ASP A 47 -3.04 -16.78 -6.78
N LYS A 48 -1.82 -17.28 -6.49
CA LYS A 48 -1.53 -18.69 -6.18
C LYS A 48 -1.06 -18.79 -4.73
N PRO A 49 -1.97 -18.86 -3.73
CA PRO A 49 -1.64 -18.65 -2.32
C PRO A 49 -0.62 -19.67 -1.82
N GLN A 50 0.65 -19.27 -1.84
CA GLN A 50 1.78 -19.96 -1.23
C GLN A 50 2.23 -19.18 0.00
N PRO A 51 2.83 -19.85 0.99
CA PRO A 51 3.46 -19.17 2.11
C PRO A 51 4.49 -18.15 1.61
N SER A 52 4.50 -16.97 2.21
CA SER A 52 5.51 -15.96 1.89
C SER A 52 6.91 -16.51 2.18
N LYS A 53 7.85 -16.28 1.26
CA LYS A 53 9.28 -16.59 1.44
C LYS A 53 10.01 -15.53 2.27
N ILE A 54 9.37 -14.40 2.54
CA ILE A 54 9.93 -13.28 3.32
C ILE A 54 9.89 -13.67 4.80
N SER A 55 11.06 -13.84 5.37
CA SER A 55 11.25 -14.50 6.68
C SER A 55 11.84 -13.57 7.75
N ASN A 56 12.50 -12.48 7.36
CA ASN A 56 13.14 -11.56 8.30
C ASN A 56 12.80 -10.08 8.03
N GLU A 57 13.07 -9.22 9.02
CA GLU A 57 12.75 -7.78 8.95
C GLU A 57 13.48 -7.06 7.80
N GLN A 58 14.71 -7.47 7.48
CA GLN A 58 15.50 -6.83 6.43
C GLN A 58 14.91 -7.08 5.04
N GLU A 59 14.52 -8.33 4.76
CA GLU A 59 13.78 -8.70 3.55
C GLU A 59 12.46 -7.93 3.47
N MET A 60 11.71 -7.88 4.57
CA MET A 60 10.45 -7.16 4.64
C MET A 60 10.62 -5.67 4.32
N GLU A 61 11.65 -5.03 4.89
CA GLU A 61 11.96 -3.63 4.64
C GLU A 61 12.34 -3.37 3.17
N TRP A 62 13.12 -4.27 2.57
CA TRP A 62 13.49 -4.17 1.17
C TRP A 62 12.27 -4.28 0.24
N MET A 63 11.38 -5.24 0.51
CA MET A 63 10.13 -5.40 -0.25
C MET A 63 9.22 -4.18 -0.08
N CYS A 64 9.14 -3.59 1.12
CA CYS A 64 8.44 -2.33 1.32
C CYS A 64 9.01 -1.21 0.45
N GLN A 65 10.34 -1.08 0.34
CA GLN A 65 10.95 -0.06 -0.51
C GLN A 65 10.58 -0.22 -1.99
N ILE A 66 10.51 -1.45 -2.49
CA ILE A 66 10.10 -1.73 -3.88
C ILE A 66 8.64 -1.34 -4.11
N ILE A 67 7.76 -1.72 -3.18
CA ILE A 67 6.32 -1.40 -3.28
C ILE A 67 6.10 0.11 -3.18
N ASN A 68 6.82 0.79 -2.30
CA ASN A 68 6.75 2.24 -2.17
C ASN A 68 7.28 2.96 -3.43
N HIS A 69 8.35 2.44 -4.05
CA HIS A 69 8.83 2.95 -5.34
C HIS A 69 7.81 2.75 -6.44
N ALA A 70 7.08 1.63 -6.45
CA ALA A 70 6.01 1.39 -7.42
C ALA A 70 4.92 2.48 -7.37
N PHE A 71 4.58 3.00 -6.18
CA PHE A 71 3.66 4.13 -6.05
C PHE A 71 4.22 5.45 -6.58
N SER A 72 5.53 5.51 -6.83
CA SER A 72 6.17 6.67 -7.44
C SER A 72 6.19 6.64 -8.98
N LEU A 73 5.74 5.56 -9.61
CA LEU A 73 5.69 5.43 -11.08
C LEU A 73 4.69 6.40 -11.73
N SER A 74 4.81 6.61 -13.04
CA SER A 74 3.92 7.51 -13.78
C SER A 74 2.51 6.93 -13.93
N PHE A 75 1.49 7.80 -13.94
CA PHE A 75 0.11 7.39 -14.27
C PHE A 75 -0.19 7.49 -15.79
N VAL A 76 0.80 7.84 -16.60
CA VAL A 76 0.64 8.03 -18.06
C VAL A 76 0.77 6.69 -18.79
N ASN A 77 1.72 5.85 -18.37
CA ASN A 77 2.00 4.59 -19.05
C ASN A 77 1.15 3.46 -18.47
N GLN A 78 0.56 2.64 -19.35
CA GLN A 78 -0.26 1.50 -18.95
C GLN A 78 0.50 0.51 -18.06
N ARG A 79 1.77 0.21 -18.37
CA ARG A 79 2.63 -0.69 -17.59
C ARG A 79 2.84 -0.21 -16.16
N ASP A 80 3.00 1.11 -15.99
CA ASP A 80 3.20 1.73 -14.68
C ASP A 80 1.90 1.67 -13.86
N CYS A 81 0.77 1.98 -14.49
CA CYS A 81 -0.56 1.86 -13.89
C CYS A 81 -0.86 0.42 -13.42
N GLU A 82 -0.54 -0.59 -14.23
CA GLU A 82 -0.71 -2.00 -13.84
C GLU A 82 0.17 -2.37 -12.64
N THR A 83 1.39 -1.84 -12.60
CA THR A 83 2.33 -2.07 -11.49
C THR A 83 1.88 -1.38 -10.21
N ILE A 84 1.39 -0.14 -10.30
CA ILE A 84 0.77 0.58 -9.17
C ILE A 84 -0.44 -0.20 -8.64
N HIS A 85 -1.32 -0.67 -9.53
CA HIS A 85 -2.49 -1.46 -9.12
C HIS A 85 -2.08 -2.77 -8.41
N ALA A 86 -1.07 -3.47 -8.94
CA ALA A 86 -0.52 -4.66 -8.33
C ALA A 86 0.11 -4.38 -6.94
N ALA A 87 0.85 -3.29 -6.81
CA ALA A 87 1.42 -2.82 -5.54
C ALA A 87 0.33 -2.53 -4.50
N VAL A 88 -0.76 -1.86 -4.88
CA VAL A 88 -1.92 -1.63 -4.00
C VAL A 88 -2.54 -2.96 -3.56
N ARG A 89 -2.69 -3.93 -4.48
CA ARG A 89 -3.22 -5.26 -4.14
C ARG A 89 -2.35 -5.97 -3.09
N ILE A 90 -1.02 -5.91 -3.23
CA ILE A 90 -0.08 -6.50 -2.26
C ILE A 90 -0.28 -5.91 -0.88
N TYR A 91 -0.24 -4.57 -0.75
CA TYR A 91 -0.42 -3.92 0.55
C TYR A 91 -1.80 -4.16 1.14
N LEU A 92 -2.89 -4.13 0.35
CA LEU A 92 -4.22 -4.49 0.85
C LEU A 92 -4.28 -5.93 1.37
N ASN A 93 -3.56 -6.86 0.74
CA ASN A 93 -3.52 -8.25 1.18
C ASN A 93 -2.64 -8.40 2.44
N TRP A 94 -1.51 -7.72 2.49
CA TRP A 94 -0.62 -7.72 3.63
C TRP A 94 -1.24 -7.07 4.88
N MET A 95 -2.04 -6.02 4.70
CA MET A 95 -2.82 -5.41 5.77
C MET A 95 -3.90 -6.34 6.34
N THR A 96 -4.21 -7.49 5.72
CA THR A 96 -5.06 -8.50 6.38
C THR A 96 -4.43 -9.07 7.66
N ALA A 97 -3.13 -8.86 7.89
CA ALA A 97 -2.48 -9.27 9.13
C ALA A 97 -3.00 -8.58 10.40
N VAL A 98 -3.63 -7.40 10.28
CA VAL A 98 -4.30 -6.76 11.43
C VAL A 98 -5.72 -7.31 11.66
N THR A 99 -6.17 -8.26 10.84
CA THR A 99 -7.50 -8.86 10.90
C THR A 99 -7.46 -10.33 11.31
N THR A 100 -8.64 -10.89 11.55
CA THR A 100 -8.83 -12.30 11.88
C THR A 100 -8.57 -13.24 10.71
N ASN A 101 -8.65 -12.76 9.46
CA ASN A 101 -8.48 -13.55 8.24
C ASN A 101 -7.19 -13.17 7.51
N VAL A 102 -6.05 -13.58 8.07
CA VAL A 102 -4.73 -13.29 7.52
C VAL A 102 -4.48 -14.07 6.24
N HIS A 103 -4.10 -13.38 5.17
CA HIS A 103 -3.78 -14.02 3.89
C HIS A 103 -2.52 -14.91 3.99
N PRO A 104 -2.50 -16.11 3.37
CA PRO A 104 -1.34 -17.03 3.44
C PRO A 104 -0.01 -16.42 2.95
N ALA A 105 -0.08 -15.60 1.91
CA ALA A 105 1.07 -14.88 1.35
C ALA A 105 1.55 -13.69 2.20
N CYS A 106 1.01 -13.50 3.40
CA CYS A 106 1.47 -12.48 4.33
C CYS A 106 2.83 -12.90 4.95
N PRO A 107 3.88 -12.04 4.89
CA PRO A 107 5.19 -12.30 5.50
C PRO A 107 5.14 -12.52 7.01
N GLN A 108 6.03 -13.38 7.52
CA GLN A 108 6.11 -13.62 8.96
C GLN A 108 6.45 -12.36 9.79
N PRO A 109 7.45 -11.54 9.41
CA PRO A 109 7.78 -10.31 10.16
C PRO A 109 6.61 -9.33 10.26
N LEU A 110 5.72 -9.35 9.27
CA LEU A 110 4.52 -8.53 9.26
C LEU A 110 3.47 -9.09 10.23
N LYS A 111 3.29 -10.41 10.30
CA LYS A 111 2.40 -11.05 11.29
C LYS A 111 2.87 -10.80 12.72
N ASP A 112 4.19 -10.76 12.94
CA ASP A 112 4.78 -10.54 14.27
C ASP A 112 4.59 -9.08 14.76
N HIS A 113 4.69 -8.10 13.85
CA HIS A 113 4.58 -6.67 14.16
C HIS A 113 3.63 -5.91 13.21
N PRO A 114 2.34 -6.27 13.17
CA PRO A 114 1.42 -5.79 12.13
C PRO A 114 1.11 -4.30 12.25
N ASP A 115 1.08 -3.75 13.46
CA ASP A 115 0.81 -2.34 13.76
C ASP A 115 1.93 -1.40 13.26
N ARG A 116 3.19 -1.86 13.29
CA ARG A 116 4.37 -1.14 12.79
C ARG A 116 4.29 -0.94 11.28
N TYR A 117 3.93 -1.99 10.56
CA TYR A 117 3.89 -1.95 9.10
C TYR A 117 2.59 -1.35 8.56
N PHE A 118 1.45 -1.57 9.22
CA PHE A 118 0.15 -1.07 8.78
C PHE A 118 0.14 0.45 8.57
N ARG A 119 0.64 1.21 9.55
CA ARG A 119 0.74 2.68 9.44
C ARG A 119 1.60 3.13 8.26
N ARG A 120 2.73 2.47 8.03
CA ARG A 120 3.65 2.78 6.93
C ARG A 120 3.05 2.45 5.56
N MET A 121 2.35 1.32 5.45
CA MET A 121 1.67 0.91 4.22
C MET A 121 0.52 1.86 3.86
N LEU A 122 -0.27 2.29 4.85
CA LEU A 122 -1.33 3.28 4.64
C LEU A 122 -0.76 4.60 4.11
N GLU A 123 0.34 5.08 4.70
CA GLU A 123 0.95 6.33 4.24
C GLU A 123 1.54 6.21 2.84
N ALA A 124 2.20 5.09 2.53
CA ALA A 124 2.68 4.84 1.18
C ALA A 124 1.54 4.84 0.15
N MET A 125 0.42 4.19 0.46
CA MET A 125 -0.75 4.20 -0.42
C MET A 125 -1.38 5.59 -0.52
N ARG A 126 -1.33 6.42 0.54
CA ARG A 126 -1.82 7.80 0.50
C ARG A 126 -1.17 8.60 -0.63
N SER A 127 0.11 8.35 -0.92
CA SER A 127 0.83 9.01 -2.02
C SER A 127 0.19 8.80 -3.40
N VAL A 128 -0.55 7.70 -3.60
CA VAL A 128 -1.30 7.42 -4.83
C VAL A 128 -2.54 8.33 -4.96
N PHE A 129 -3.09 8.78 -3.84
CA PHE A 129 -4.32 9.58 -3.79
C PHE A 129 -4.06 11.09 -3.70
N VAL A 130 -2.89 11.50 -3.24
CA VAL A 130 -2.48 12.92 -3.23
C VAL A 130 -2.14 13.32 -4.66
N ALA A 131 -2.73 14.42 -5.14
CA ALA A 131 -2.39 14.95 -6.46
C ALA A 131 -0.89 15.27 -6.47
N ARG A 132 -0.12 14.60 -7.33
CA ARG A 132 1.27 14.96 -7.58
C ARG A 132 1.24 16.36 -8.21
N GLU A 133 2.02 17.29 -7.66
CA GLU A 133 1.98 18.68 -8.12
C GLU A 133 2.09 18.74 -9.65
N ALA A 134 1.24 19.58 -10.23
CA ALA A 134 0.88 19.58 -11.63
C ALA A 134 2.02 20.06 -12.53
N SER A 135 3.02 19.20 -12.77
CA SER A 135 4.02 19.43 -13.82
C SER A 135 3.90 18.48 -15.01
N GLU A 136 3.00 17.48 -14.98
CA GLU A 136 2.95 16.45 -16.05
C GLU A 136 1.57 16.20 -16.68
N VAL A 137 0.50 16.92 -16.32
CA VAL A 137 -0.86 16.54 -16.76
C VAL A 137 -1.72 17.71 -17.24
N GLU A 138 -1.27 18.38 -18.30
CA GLU A 138 -2.15 18.90 -19.35
C GLU A 138 -2.07 17.89 -20.51
N ASN A 139 -2.83 16.79 -20.58
CA ASN A 139 -4.10 16.83 -21.32
C ASN A 139 -4.90 15.50 -21.29
N VAL A 140 -4.46 14.44 -20.60
CA VAL A 140 -5.16 13.12 -20.67
C VAL A 140 -5.25 12.39 -19.32
N GLY A 141 -4.28 12.60 -18.41
CA GLY A 141 -4.20 11.87 -17.15
C GLY A 141 -5.18 12.29 -16.05
N SER A 142 -5.87 13.43 -16.16
CA SER A 142 -6.73 13.93 -15.07
C SER A 142 -7.99 13.09 -14.85
N LYS A 143 -8.61 12.58 -15.92
CA LYS A 143 -9.80 11.73 -15.82
C LYS A 143 -9.48 10.32 -15.36
N GLN A 144 -8.48 9.66 -15.96
CA GLN A 144 -8.08 8.31 -15.55
C GLN A 144 -7.46 8.29 -14.15
N ALA A 145 -6.66 9.29 -13.78
CA ALA A 145 -6.16 9.41 -12.40
C ALA A 145 -7.30 9.73 -11.42
N ALA A 146 -8.28 10.56 -11.79
CA ALA A 146 -9.45 10.80 -10.95
C ALA A 146 -10.34 9.55 -10.82
N GLU A 147 -10.56 8.81 -11.90
CA GLU A 147 -11.31 7.55 -11.90
C GLU A 147 -10.59 6.47 -11.10
N MET A 148 -9.28 6.32 -11.29
CA MET A 148 -8.44 5.40 -10.51
C MET A 148 -8.46 5.81 -9.04
N LYS A 149 -8.33 7.10 -8.73
CA LYS A 149 -8.48 7.64 -7.36
C LYS A 149 -9.85 7.28 -6.78
N ILE A 150 -10.94 7.47 -7.53
CA ILE A 150 -12.31 7.11 -7.09
C ILE A 150 -12.44 5.59 -6.88
N ILE A 151 -11.97 4.77 -7.81
CA ILE A 151 -12.08 3.31 -7.75
C ILE A 151 -11.25 2.75 -6.60
N LEU A 152 -10.00 3.21 -6.46
CA LEU A 152 -9.11 2.81 -5.39
C LEU A 152 -9.62 3.29 -4.03
N SER A 153 -10.11 4.53 -3.92
CA SER A 153 -10.67 5.04 -2.66
C SER A 153 -11.93 4.27 -2.29
N ARG A 154 -12.81 3.97 -3.25
CA ARG A 154 -14.04 3.19 -3.00
C ARG A 154 -13.74 1.75 -2.61
N ARG A 155 -12.77 1.09 -3.27
CA ARG A 155 -12.36 -0.27 -2.93
C ARG A 155 -11.60 -0.34 -1.62
N MET A 156 -10.75 0.65 -1.32
CA MET A 156 -10.03 0.74 -0.06
C MET A 156 -10.98 0.99 1.10
N LEU A 157 -11.95 1.91 0.95
CA LEU A 157 -13.00 2.14 1.96
C LEU A 157 -13.81 0.88 2.21
N VAL A 158 -14.36 0.25 1.16
CA VAL A 158 -15.13 -1.01 1.33
C VAL A 158 -14.30 -2.11 2.00
N LYS A 159 -13.00 -2.21 1.67
CA LYS A 159 -12.14 -3.23 2.25
C LYS A 159 -11.75 -2.90 3.69
N ILE A 160 -11.44 -1.64 4.00
CA ILE A 160 -11.22 -1.16 5.38
C ILE A 160 -12.49 -1.35 6.20
N ASP A 161 -13.66 -1.01 5.68
CA ASP A 161 -14.94 -1.21 6.36
C ASP A 161 -15.20 -2.70 6.60
N SER A 162 -14.89 -3.57 5.62
CA SER A 162 -15.01 -5.03 5.83
C SER A 162 -14.02 -5.57 6.87
N VAL A 163 -12.83 -4.97 6.94
CA VAL A 163 -11.77 -5.27 7.90
C VAL A 163 -12.16 -4.82 9.30
N LEU A 164 -12.78 -3.64 9.43
CA LEU A 164 -13.26 -3.08 10.69
C LEU A 164 -14.56 -3.75 11.16
N ALA A 165 -15.48 -4.08 10.25
CA ALA A 165 -16.70 -4.84 10.56
C ALA A 165 -16.39 -6.25 11.07
N GLY A 166 -15.30 -6.87 10.60
CA GLY A 166 -14.79 -8.13 11.16
C GLY A 166 -14.27 -8.04 12.60
N ARG A 167 -14.17 -6.84 13.19
CA ARG A 167 -13.84 -6.62 14.62
C ARG A 167 -15.07 -6.41 15.51
N GLU A 168 -16.27 -6.24 14.97
CA GLU A 168 -17.46 -6.09 15.81
C GLU A 168 -17.93 -7.47 16.32
N PHE A 169 -17.93 -7.63 17.65
CA PHE A 169 -18.38 -8.77 18.47
C PHE A 169 -17.40 -9.93 18.75
N SER A 170 -16.24 -9.64 19.35
CA SER A 170 -15.58 -10.59 20.28
C SER A 170 -15.18 -9.97 21.62
N ASN A 171 -15.77 -8.83 21.98
CA ASN A 171 -15.71 -8.30 23.35
C ASN A 171 -17.13 -7.99 23.84
N VAL A 172 -17.85 -9.05 24.21
CA VAL A 172 -18.85 -9.02 25.28
C VAL A 172 -18.56 -10.25 26.13
N GLY A 173 -17.65 -10.09 27.08
CA GLY A 173 -17.55 -10.88 28.30
C GLY A 173 -18.07 -10.04 29.44
#